data_AF-A0A7X9BID5-F1
#
_entry.id   AF-A0A7X9BID5-F1
#
_cell.length_a   1.000
_cell.length_b   1.000
_cell.length_c   1.000
_cell.angle_alpha   90.00
_cell.angle_beta   90.00
_cell.angle_gamma   90.00
#
_symmetry.space_group_name_H-M   'P 1'
#
loop_
_entity.id
_entity.type
_entity.pdbx_description
1 polymer ?
#
loop_
_entity_poly.entity_id
_entity_poly.type
_entity_poly.pdbx_seq_one_letter_code
_entity_poly.pdbx_strand_id
1 'polypeptide(L)'
;MSTPSQAQVRRSVAQAQTMVVKVGSSSLTRSSGHLDAAKLEALVASVAANVLSGARIVLVSSGAIAAGFGPLGFAERPRDVATQQAAASVGQGLLMARYEAAFARFGIRVGQ
;
A
#
# COMPACT_ATOMS: atom_id res chain seq x y z
N MET A 1 -13.19 22.25 -22.43
CA MET A 1 -12.22 22.32 -21.31
C MET A 1 -10.89 21.78 -21.81
N SER A 2 -9.80 22.52 -21.66
CA SER A 2 -8.46 22.13 -22.11
C SER A 2 -7.84 21.12 -21.14
N THR A 3 -7.22 20.06 -21.65
CA THR A 3 -6.49 19.09 -20.82
C THR A 3 -5.28 19.76 -20.17
N PRO A 4 -5.11 19.68 -18.83
CA PRO A 4 -3.94 20.24 -18.17
C PRO A 4 -2.64 19.52 -18.57
N SER A 5 -1.55 20.27 -18.69
CA SER A 5 -0.22 19.71 -18.93
C SER A 5 0.26 18.89 -17.73
N GLN A 6 1.21 17.96 -17.95
CA GLN A 6 1.80 17.19 -16.85
C GLN A 6 2.42 18.07 -15.76
N ALA A 7 3.04 19.20 -16.13
CA ALA A 7 3.62 20.13 -15.16
C ALA A 7 2.56 20.76 -14.26
N GLN A 8 1.39 21.09 -14.82
CA GLN A 8 0.26 21.60 -14.04
C GLN A 8 -0.29 20.54 -13.08
N VAL A 9 -0.45 19.29 -13.54
CA VAL A 9 -0.90 18.17 -12.69
C VAL A 9 0.10 17.90 -11.56
N ARG A 10 1.40 17.88 -11.83
CA ARG A 10 2.42 17.67 -10.79
C ARG A 10 2.37 18.76 -9.72
N ARG A 11 2.22 20.03 -10.12
CA ARG A 11 2.07 21.13 -9.17
C ARG A 11 0.80 21.00 -8.34
N SER A 12 -0.33 20.64 -8.96
CA SER A 12 -1.59 20.49 -8.23
C SER A 12 -1.52 19.35 -7.21
N VAL A 13 -0.84 18.25 -7.53
CA VAL A 13 -0.60 17.15 -6.58
C VAL A 13 0.33 17.60 -5.46
N ALA A 14 1.45 18.27 -5.77
CA ALA A 14 2.42 18.72 -4.77
C ALA A 14 1.83 19.76 -3.79
N GLN A 15 0.83 20.53 -4.21
CA GLN A 15 0.14 21.54 -3.40
C GLN A 15 -1.12 21.00 -2.72
N ALA A 16 -1.51 19.75 -2.96
CA ALA A 16 -2.72 19.17 -2.39
C ALA A 16 -2.55 18.94 -0.88
N GLN A 17 -3.47 19.49 -0.09
CA GLN A 17 -3.49 19.27 1.36
C GLN A 17 -4.06 17.91 1.75
N THR A 18 -4.93 17.33 0.91
CA THR A 18 -5.54 16.02 1.12
C THR A 18 -5.35 15.16 -0.11
N MET A 19 -4.84 13.95 0.07
CA MET A 19 -4.56 13.03 -1.03
C MET A 19 -5.05 11.63 -0.71
N VAL A 20 -5.56 10.96 -1.74
CA VAL A 20 -5.77 9.50 -1.73
C VAL A 20 -4.63 8.88 -2.52
N VAL A 21 -3.78 8.10 -1.86
CA VAL A 21 -2.66 7.41 -2.50
C VAL A 21 -3.07 5.96 -2.74
N LYS A 22 -3.32 5.59 -3.99
CA LYS A 22 -3.56 4.19 -4.37
C LYS A 22 -2.24 3.51 -4.72
N VAL A 23 -2.00 2.35 -4.11
CA VAL A 23 -0.84 1.52 -4.43
C VAL A 23 -1.30 0.16 -4.94
N GLY A 24 -0.85 -0.21 -6.13
CA GLY A 24 -1.16 -1.49 -6.76
C GLY A 24 -0.30 -2.63 -6.24
N SER A 25 -0.70 -3.88 -6.52
CA SER A 25 0.01 -5.07 -6.05
C SER A 25 1.48 -5.12 -6.49
N SER A 26 1.79 -4.78 -7.75
CA SER A 26 3.16 -4.82 -8.29
C SER A 26 4.13 -3.86 -7.59
N SER A 27 3.61 -2.76 -7.05
CA SER A 27 4.38 -1.80 -6.24
C SER A 27 4.71 -2.33 -4.85
N LEU A 28 4.08 -3.42 -4.40
CA LEU A 28 4.24 -3.99 -3.06
C LEU A 28 4.72 -5.44 -3.08
N THR A 29 4.84 -6.08 -4.24
CA THR A 29 5.21 -7.49 -4.34
C THR A 29 6.54 -7.70 -5.08
N ARG A 30 7.17 -8.83 -4.79
CA ARG A 30 8.27 -9.38 -5.59
C ARG A 30 7.74 -10.01 -6.87
N SER A 31 8.63 -10.44 -7.76
CA SER A 31 8.27 -11.23 -8.96
C SER A 31 7.54 -12.52 -8.62
N SER A 32 7.83 -13.13 -7.46
CA SER A 32 7.12 -14.29 -6.91
C SER A 32 5.69 -14.01 -6.44
N GLY A 33 5.25 -12.75 -6.45
CA GLY A 33 3.92 -12.35 -5.99
C GLY A 33 3.79 -12.19 -4.47
N HIS A 34 4.79 -12.61 -3.69
CA HIS A 34 4.83 -12.35 -2.25
C HIS A 34 5.04 -10.87 -1.94
N LEU A 35 4.50 -10.43 -0.80
CA LEU A 35 4.72 -9.06 -0.32
C LEU A 35 6.22 -8.78 -0.10
N ASP A 36 6.67 -7.63 -0.56
CA ASP A 36 8.04 -7.17 -0.42
C ASP A 36 8.15 -6.12 0.69
N ALA A 37 8.80 -6.51 1.79
CA ALA A 37 8.96 -5.63 2.95
C ALA A 37 9.68 -4.33 2.59
N ALA A 38 10.74 -4.39 1.77
CA ALA A 38 11.52 -3.21 1.40
C ALA A 38 10.68 -2.19 0.61
N LYS A 39 9.81 -2.66 -0.30
CA LYS A 39 8.91 -1.78 -1.06
C LYS A 39 7.85 -1.15 -0.17
N LEU A 40 7.29 -1.92 0.76
CA LEU A 40 6.33 -1.40 1.75
C LEU A 40 6.99 -0.33 2.63
N GLU A 41 8.20 -0.57 3.13
CA GLU A 41 8.94 0.40 3.95
C GLU A 41 9.26 1.68 3.18
N ALA A 42 9.70 1.57 1.92
CA ALA A 42 9.97 2.73 1.07
C ALA A 42 8.71 3.56 0.79
N LEU A 43 7.57 2.90 0.56
CA LEU A 43 6.27 3.56 0.43
C LEU A 43 5.90 4.28 1.73
N VAL A 44 5.99 3.60 2.87
CA VAL A 44 5.66 4.16 4.19
C VAL A 44 6.53 5.37 4.48
N ALA A 45 7.83 5.31 4.24
CA ALA A 45 8.74 6.44 4.44
C ALA A 45 8.32 7.66 3.60
N SER A 46 7.93 7.42 2.34
CA SER A 46 7.47 8.49 1.43
C SER A 46 6.15 9.10 1.89
N VAL A 47 5.19 8.27 2.31
CA VAL A 47 3.89 8.74 2.83
C VAL A 47 4.10 9.48 4.16
N ALA A 48 4.89 8.93 5.07
CA ALA A 48 5.19 9.50 6.37
C ALA A 48 5.82 10.89 6.25
N ALA A 49 6.78 11.08 5.33
CA ALA A 49 7.40 12.39 5.09
C ALA A 49 6.36 13.46 4.72
N ASN A 50 5.37 13.12 3.89
CA ASN A 50 4.31 14.05 3.50
C ASN A 50 3.31 14.30 4.64
N VAL A 51 2.99 13.28 5.44
CA VAL A 51 2.14 13.46 6.63
C VAL A 51 2.82 14.37 7.65
N LEU A 52 4.11 14.18 7.90
CA LEU A 52 4.90 15.01 8.82
C LEU A 52 5.07 16.45 8.31
N SER A 53 4.97 16.69 7.00
CA SER A 53 4.90 18.04 6.43
C SER A 53 3.50 18.66 6.43
N GLY A 54 2.51 18.00 7.04
CA GLY A 54 1.14 18.51 7.22
C GLY A 54 0.11 18.03 6.19
N ALA A 55 0.46 17.12 5.29
CA ALA A 55 -0.51 16.54 4.36
C ALA A 55 -1.43 15.53 5.05
N ARG A 56 -2.71 15.47 4.63
CA ARG A 56 -3.69 14.46 5.05
C ARG A 56 -3.76 13.37 4.01
N ILE A 57 -3.42 12.14 4.36
CA ILE A 57 -3.33 11.04 3.39
C ILE A 57 -4.28 9.90 3.78
N VAL A 58 -5.05 9.44 2.79
CA VAL A 58 -5.74 8.15 2.82
C VAL A 58 -4.95 7.20 1.92
N LEU A 59 -4.44 6.11 2.49
CA LEU A 59 -3.71 5.08 1.74
C LEU A 59 -4.67 3.96 1.32
N VAL A 60 -4.77 3.70 0.02
CA VAL A 60 -5.56 2.60 -0.53
C VAL A 60 -4.60 1.54 -1.06
N SER A 61 -4.32 0.53 -0.25
CA SER A 61 -3.34 -0.51 -0.57
C SER A 61 -3.99 -1.74 -1.20
N SER A 62 -3.36 -2.29 -2.24
CA SER A 62 -3.54 -3.70 -2.60
C SER A 62 -2.61 -4.57 -1.72
N GLY A 63 -2.48 -5.87 -2.02
CA GLY A 63 -1.46 -6.72 -1.38
C GLY A 63 -1.96 -7.68 -0.30
N ALA A 64 -3.24 -7.65 0.08
CA ALA A 64 -3.80 -8.58 1.07
C ALA A 64 -3.57 -10.05 0.66
N ILE A 65 -3.93 -10.42 -0.58
CA ILE A 65 -3.66 -11.77 -1.11
C ILE A 65 -2.16 -12.09 -1.04
N ALA A 66 -1.30 -11.16 -1.43
CA ALA A 66 0.16 -11.33 -1.43
C ALA A 66 0.76 -11.51 -0.03
N ALA A 67 0.11 -10.95 1.00
CA ALA A 67 0.48 -11.15 2.39
C ALA A 67 -0.03 -12.50 2.93
N GLY A 68 -1.13 -13.03 2.39
CA GLY A 68 -1.82 -14.19 2.97
C GLY A 68 -1.58 -15.55 2.30
N PHE A 69 -1.26 -15.62 1.00
CA PHE A 69 -1.16 -16.94 0.34
C PHE A 69 0.03 -17.78 0.83
N GLY A 70 1.18 -17.14 1.12
CA GLY A 70 2.36 -17.83 1.66
C GLY A 70 2.10 -18.45 3.05
N PRO A 71 1.57 -17.68 4.02
CA PRO A 71 1.15 -18.22 5.32
C PRO A 71 0.13 -19.37 5.26
N LEU A 72 -0.69 -19.42 4.21
CA LEU A 72 -1.63 -20.51 3.96
C LEU A 72 -0.98 -21.74 3.30
N GLY A 73 0.32 -21.72 3.03
CA GLY A 73 1.07 -22.83 2.43
C GLY A 73 1.09 -22.86 0.91
N PHE A 74 0.58 -21.81 0.23
CA PHE A 74 0.64 -21.73 -1.23
C PHE A 74 2.01 -21.21 -1.70
N ALA A 75 2.60 -21.89 -2.66
CA ALA A 75 3.87 -21.48 -3.28
C ALA A 75 3.72 -20.28 -4.22
N GLU A 76 2.54 -20.11 -4.82
CA GLU A 76 2.22 -19.02 -5.73
C GLU A 76 0.84 -18.44 -5.45
N ARG A 77 0.56 -17.29 -6.05
CA ARG A 77 -0.74 -16.62 -5.93
C ARG A 77 -1.84 -17.53 -6.51
N PRO A 78 -2.88 -17.88 -5.72
CA PRO A 78 -4.02 -18.66 -6.22
C PRO A 78 -4.74 -17.96 -7.36
N ARG A 79 -5.35 -18.73 -8.28
CA ARG A 79 -6.05 -18.19 -9.47
C ARG A 79 -7.56 -18.20 -9.31
N ASP A 80 -8.11 -19.13 -8.54
CA ASP A 80 -9.53 -19.20 -8.27
C ASP A 80 -9.95 -18.16 -7.22
N VAL A 81 -11.18 -17.66 -7.35
CA VAL A 81 -11.69 -16.56 -6.52
C VAL A 81 -11.81 -16.97 -5.06
N ALA A 82 -12.26 -18.18 -4.77
CA ALA A 82 -12.48 -18.64 -3.40
C ALA A 82 -11.18 -18.68 -2.60
N THR A 83 -10.11 -19.27 -3.17
CA THR A 83 -8.81 -19.32 -2.51
C THR A 83 -8.17 -17.94 -2.43
N GLN A 84 -8.37 -17.07 -3.43
CA GLN A 84 -7.96 -15.67 -3.33
C GLN A 84 -8.68 -14.93 -2.20
N GLN A 85 -9.97 -15.17 -1.98
CA GLN A 85 -10.72 -14.57 -0.88
C GLN A 85 -10.24 -15.09 0.49
N ALA A 86 -9.95 -16.38 0.60
CA ALA A 86 -9.35 -16.96 1.81
C ALA A 86 -7.97 -16.33 2.10
N ALA A 87 -7.10 -16.24 1.09
CA ALA A 87 -5.81 -15.58 1.21
C ALA A 87 -5.93 -14.08 1.54
N ALA A 88 -6.90 -13.38 0.95
CA ALA A 88 -7.15 -11.97 1.27
C ALA A 88 -7.62 -11.79 2.72
N SER A 89 -8.48 -12.67 3.21
CA SER A 89 -9.02 -12.61 4.57
C SER A 89 -7.92 -12.75 5.62
N VAL A 90 -7.03 -13.75 5.45
CA VAL A 90 -5.85 -13.92 6.31
C VAL A 90 -4.86 -12.77 6.11
N GLY A 91 -4.56 -12.44 4.86
CA GLY A 91 -3.53 -11.48 4.53
C GLY A 91 -3.88 -10.03 4.83
N GLN A 92 -5.15 -9.68 4.98
CA GLN A 92 -5.58 -8.32 5.34
C GLN A 92 -5.05 -7.92 6.72
N GLY A 93 -5.24 -8.76 7.74
CA GLY A 93 -4.71 -8.50 9.08
C GLY A 93 -3.19 -8.44 9.10
N LEU A 94 -2.53 -9.34 8.36
CA LEU A 94 -1.07 -9.36 8.23
C LEU A 94 -0.53 -8.11 7.52
N LEU A 95 -1.21 -7.65 6.48
CA LEU A 95 -0.83 -6.44 5.77
C LEU A 95 -1.00 -5.21 6.67
N MET A 96 -2.10 -5.14 7.41
CA MET A 96 -2.37 -4.04 8.33
C MET A 96 -1.32 -3.98 9.44
N ALA A 97 -0.99 -5.11 10.07
CA ALA A 97 0.06 -5.19 11.09
C ALA A 97 1.43 -4.72 10.57
N ARG A 98 1.76 -5.02 9.30
CA ARG A 98 3.00 -4.54 8.67
C ARG A 98 2.99 -3.03 8.45
N TYR A 99 1.87 -2.47 8.00
CA TYR A 99 1.73 -1.02 7.88
C TYR A 99 1.81 -0.34 9.24
N GLU A 100 1.12 -0.87 10.25
CA GLU A 100 1.16 -0.35 11.62
C GLU A 100 2.59 -0.31 12.16
N ALA A 101 3.31 -1.43 12.09
CA ALA A 101 4.71 -1.51 12.52
C ALA A 101 5.61 -0.52 11.76
N ALA A 102 5.41 -0.38 10.45
CA ALA A 102 6.22 0.52 9.63
C ALA A 102 5.92 2.00 9.93
N PHE A 103 4.65 2.39 10.05
CA PHE A 103 4.26 3.77 10.37
C PHE A 103 4.59 4.17 11.82
N ALA A 104 4.56 3.21 12.76
CA ALA A 104 4.93 3.44 14.15
C ALA A 104 6.37 3.95 14.30
N ARG A 105 7.29 3.57 13.41
CA ARG A 105 8.68 4.08 13.36
C ARG A 105 8.75 5.60 13.14
N PHE A 106 7.70 6.20 12.58
CA PHE A 106 7.57 7.65 12.36
C PHE A 106 6.64 8.32 13.37
N GLY A 107 6.17 7.59 14.40
CA GLY A 107 5.18 8.09 15.36
C GLY A 107 3.79 8.29 14.78
N ILE A 108 3.51 7.71 13.61
CA ILE A 108 2.23 7.85 12.91
C ILE A 108 1.34 6.66 13.23
N ARG A 109 0.12 6.93 13.67
CA ARG A 109 -0.93 5.92 13.87
C ARG A 109 -1.72 5.72 12.58
N VAL A 110 -2.04 4.46 12.29
CA VAL A 110 -2.88 4.05 11.16
C VAL A 110 -4.07 3.24 11.67
N GLY A 111 -5.13 3.17 10.86
CA GLY A 111 -6.33 2.38 11.16
C GLY A 111 -6.84 1.68 9.90
N GLN A 112 -7.51 0.55 10.11
CA GLN A 112 -8.17 -0.24 9.07
C GLN A 112 -9.67 0.02 9.07
#